data_AF-A0A8S0RBN5-F1
#
_entry.id   AF-A0A8S0RBN5-F1
#
_cell.length_a   1.000
_cell.length_b   1.000
_cell.length_c   1.000
_cell.angle_alpha   90.00
_cell.angle_beta   90.00
_cell.angle_gamma   90.00
#
_symmetry.space_group_name_H-M   'P 1'
#
loop_
_entity.id
_entity.type
_entity.pdbx_description
1 polymer ?
#
loop_
_entity_poly.entity_id
_entity_poly.type
_entity_poly.pdbx_seq_one_letter_code
_entity_poly.pdbx_strand_id
1 'polypeptide(L)'
;SPNLKSRYLLSKRATKKTIDVDKLKVEGTFESVSYPRPPVEVLNLTSHEGFETRLSTKKKIKEALKDKDISIIGVYGMPGFGNTTIANEMVNEVKVEKLFEEVAFA
;
A
#
# COMPACT_ATOMS: atom_id res chain seq x y z
N SER A 1 -50.54 -8.37 17.33
CA SER A 1 -49.87 -9.56 17.89
C SER A 1 -48.98 -10.20 16.84
N PRO A 2 -47.70 -10.52 17.12
CA PRO A 2 -46.80 -11.08 16.12
C PRO A 2 -47.25 -12.48 15.66
N ASN A 3 -47.18 -12.73 14.35
CA ASN A 3 -47.65 -13.98 13.74
C ASN A 3 -46.69 -15.15 14.04
N LEU A 4 -47.17 -16.16 14.79
CA LEU A 4 -46.40 -17.33 15.20
C LEU A 4 -45.90 -18.18 14.02
N LYS A 5 -46.71 -18.33 12.96
CA LYS A 5 -46.34 -19.08 11.75
C LYS A 5 -45.20 -18.39 11.00
N SER A 6 -45.25 -17.06 10.89
CA SER A 6 -44.18 -16.28 10.26
C SER A 6 -42.87 -16.42 11.02
N ARG A 7 -42.90 -16.35 12.36
CA ARG A 7 -41.70 -16.56 13.20
C ARG A 7 -41.09 -17.94 13.00
N TYR A 8 -41.92 -18.99 13.00
CA TYR A 8 -41.45 -20.36 12.79
C TYR A 8 -40.76 -20.55 11.43
N LEU A 9 -41.34 -20.00 10.36
CA LEU A 9 -40.74 -20.09 9.02
C LEU A 9 -39.42 -19.31 8.94
N LEU A 10 -39.33 -18.15 9.58
CA LEU A 10 -38.09 -17.38 9.65
C LEU A 10 -36.99 -18.14 10.40
N SER A 11 -37.31 -18.75 11.54
CA SER A 11 -36.37 -19.58 12.29
C SER A 11 -35.85 -20.75 11.46
N LYS A 12 -36.72 -21.48 10.75
CA LYS A 12 -36.28 -22.56 9.85
C LYS A 12 -35.35 -22.08 8.74
N ARG A 13 -35.64 -20.93 8.13
CA ARG A 13 -34.77 -20.34 7.10
C ARG A 13 -33.42 -19.92 7.68
N ALA A 14 -33.41 -19.35 8.88
CA ALA A 14 -32.19 -18.96 9.56
C ALA A 14 -31.30 -20.18 9.84
N THR A 15 -31.86 -21.27 10.38
CA THR A 15 -31.13 -22.52 10.61
C THR A 15 -30.51 -23.08 9.33
N LYS A 16 -31.25 -23.07 8.21
CA LYS A 16 -30.70 -23.54 6.93
C LYS A 16 -29.52 -22.68 6.47
N LYS A 17 -29.63 -21.36 6.56
CA LYS A 17 -28.53 -20.44 6.20
C LYS A 17 -27.30 -20.63 7.08
N THR A 18 -27.47 -20.93 8.37
CA THR A 18 -26.35 -21.21 9.26
C THR A 18 -25.54 -22.42 8.76
N ILE A 19 -26.22 -23.50 8.37
CA ILE A 19 -25.57 -24.70 7.82
C ILE A 19 -24.80 -24.38 6.53
N ASP A 20 -25.42 -23.61 5.62
CA ASP A 20 -24.78 -23.22 4.37
C ASP A 20 -23.52 -22.35 4.62
N VAL A 21 -23.58 -21.43 5.59
CA VAL A 21 -22.43 -20.60 6.00
C VAL A 21 -21.32 -21.43 6.63
N ASP A 22 -21.66 -22.37 7.52
CA ASP A 22 -20.67 -23.24 8.15
C ASP A 22 -19.93 -24.10 7.12
N LYS A 23 -20.67 -24.61 6.12
CA LYS A 23 -20.09 -25.36 4.99
C LYS A 23 -19.14 -24.49 4.16
N LEU A 24 -19.58 -23.30 3.77
CA LEU A 24 -18.75 -22.35 3.01
C LEU A 24 -17.50 -21.91 3.77
N LYS A 25 -17.57 -21.82 5.10
CA LYS A 25 -16.41 -21.49 5.93
C LYS A 25 -15.34 -22.58 5.90
N VAL A 26 -15.75 -23.85 5.89
CA VAL A 26 -14.83 -24.99 5.75
C VAL A 26 -14.26 -25.05 4.33
N GLU A 27 -15.11 -24.97 3.32
CA GLU A 27 -14.71 -25.04 1.90
C GLU A 27 -13.88 -23.83 1.45
N GLY A 28 -14.13 -22.66 2.06
CA GLY A 28 -13.46 -21.40 1.75
C GLY A 28 -12.16 -21.16 2.52
N THR A 29 -11.62 -22.17 3.20
CA THR A 29 -10.31 -22.06 3.86
C THR A 29 -9.22 -22.27 2.82
N PHE A 30 -8.62 -21.16 2.37
CA PHE A 30 -7.52 -21.17 1.41
C PHE A 30 -6.21 -20.74 2.10
N GLU A 31 -5.12 -21.44 1.83
CA GLU A 31 -3.78 -21.09 2.33
C GLU A 31 -3.26 -19.79 1.70
N SER A 32 -3.56 -19.57 0.42
CA SER A 32 -3.29 -18.33 -0.29
C SER A 32 -4.37 -18.09 -1.34
N VAL A 33 -4.91 -16.86 -1.36
CA VAL A 33 -5.88 -16.39 -2.37
C VAL A 33 -5.25 -15.47 -3.41
N SER A 34 -4.00 -15.06 -3.19
CA SER A 34 -3.23 -14.23 -4.10
C SER A 34 -1.75 -14.26 -3.72
N TYR A 35 -0.89 -14.08 -4.72
CA TYR A 35 0.52 -13.80 -4.49
C TYR A 35 0.73 -12.29 -4.54
N PRO A 36 1.43 -11.69 -3.55
CA PRO A 36 1.87 -10.30 -3.65
C PRO A 36 2.68 -10.13 -4.94
N ARG A 37 2.35 -9.10 -5.72
CA ARG A 37 3.14 -8.79 -6.90
C ARG A 37 4.56 -8.44 -6.42
N PRO A 38 5.62 -9.07 -6.97
CA PRO A 38 6.97 -8.65 -6.65
C PRO A 38 7.10 -7.14 -6.92
N PRO A 39 7.87 -6.39 -6.10
CA PRO A 39 8.07 -4.96 -6.32
C PRO A 39 8.47 -4.73 -7.77
N VAL A 40 7.81 -3.80 -8.44
CA VAL A 40 8.19 -3.44 -9.81
C VAL A 40 9.64 -2.96 -9.76
N GLU A 41 10.52 -3.63 -10.51
CA GLU A 41 11.87 -3.14 -10.74
C GLU A 41 11.76 -1.84 -11.55
N VAL A 42 11.82 -0.71 -10.85
CA VAL A 42 11.78 0.62 -11.47
C VAL A 42 13.14 0.87 -12.12
N LEU A 43 13.29 0.42 -13.37
CA LEU A 43 14.42 0.79 -14.22
C LEU A 43 14.28 2.27 -14.63
N ASN A 44 14.84 3.17 -13.83
CA ASN A 44 14.93 4.59 -14.19
C ASN A 44 16.07 4.79 -15.20
N LEU A 45 15.73 4.69 -16.49
CA LEU A 45 16.53 5.21 -17.60
C LEU A 45 16.30 6.72 -17.77
N THR A 46 16.70 7.53 -16.79
CA THR A 46 16.76 8.98 -16.98
C THR A 46 17.94 9.56 -16.20
N SER A 47 19.07 9.72 -16.88
CA SER A 47 20.11 10.67 -16.45
C SER A 47 19.62 12.09 -16.72
N HIS A 48 18.65 12.56 -15.93
CA HIS A 48 18.32 13.98 -15.94
C HIS A 48 19.38 14.68 -15.09
N GLU A 49 20.28 15.44 -15.74
CA GLU A 49 21.05 16.47 -15.04
C GLU A 49 20.04 17.43 -14.41
N GLY A 50 19.72 17.19 -13.14
CA GLY A 50 18.71 17.93 -12.41
C GLY A 50 19.24 19.31 -12.07
N PHE A 51 18.40 20.34 -12.27
CA PHE A 51 18.61 21.69 -11.71
C PHE A 51 19.19 21.59 -10.29
N GLU A 52 20.25 22.33 -9.97
CA GLU A 52 20.95 22.34 -8.67
C GLU A 52 20.01 22.35 -7.44
N THR A 53 18.88 23.04 -7.56
CA THR A 53 17.82 23.08 -6.55
C THR A 53 17.18 21.72 -6.25
N ARG A 54 17.04 20.86 -7.26
CA ARG A 54 16.50 19.50 -7.11
C ARG A 54 17.49 18.58 -6.41
N LEU A 55 18.79 18.65 -6.76
CA LEU A 55 19.86 17.92 -6.08
C LEU A 55 19.92 18.29 -4.58
N SER A 56 19.87 19.60 -4.28
CA SER A 56 19.83 20.09 -2.90
C SER A 56 18.60 19.59 -2.13
N THR A 57 17.42 19.61 -2.76
CA THR A 57 16.18 19.10 -2.17
C THR A 57 16.27 17.61 -1.85
N LYS A 58 16.72 16.79 -2.80
CA LYS A 58 16.93 15.35 -2.59
C LYS A 58 17.87 15.08 -1.43
N LYS A 59 19.01 15.79 -1.36
CA LYS A 59 19.97 15.64 -0.27
C LYS A 59 19.33 15.93 1.09
N LYS A 60 18.57 17.03 1.21
CA LYS A 60 17.86 17.37 2.45
C LYS A 60 16.85 16.31 2.86
N ILE A 61 16.08 15.78 1.91
CA ILE A 61 15.11 14.70 2.17
C ILE A 61 15.85 13.45 2.67
N LYS A 62 16.92 13.02 1.99
CA LYS A 62 17.70 11.83 2.42
C LYS A 62 18.32 11.99 3.81
N GLU A 63 18.86 13.17 4.12
CA GLU A 63 19.38 13.42 5.47
C GLU A 63 18.27 13.36 6.53
N ALA A 64 17.09 13.92 6.25
CA ALA A 64 15.95 13.81 7.15
C ALA A 64 15.46 12.36 7.32
N LEU A 65 15.51 11.53 6.27
CA LEU A 65 15.12 10.11 6.33
C LEU A 65 16.05 9.26 7.23
N LYS A 66 17.25 9.73 7.57
CA LYS A 66 18.16 9.04 8.50
C LYS A 66 17.76 9.24 9.97
N ASP A 67 16.96 10.25 10.25
CA ASP A 67 16.47 10.55 11.58
C ASP A 67 15.32 9.60 11.93
N LYS A 68 15.50 8.80 12.99
CA LYS A 68 14.52 7.79 13.43
C LYS A 68 13.27 8.41 14.04
N ASP A 69 13.32 9.69 14.44
CA ASP A 69 12.18 10.41 14.99
C ASP A 69 11.27 10.98 13.88
N ILE A 70 11.73 10.98 12.61
CA ILE A 70 10.96 11.45 11.46
C ILE A 70 10.29 10.26 10.76
N SER A 71 8.97 10.18 10.88
CA SER A 71 8.17 9.14 10.21
C SER A 71 7.60 9.57 8.85
N ILE A 72 7.42 10.87 8.60
CA ILE A 72 6.77 11.39 7.39
C ILE A 72 7.49 12.65 6.90
N ILE A 73 7.75 12.73 5.59
CA ILE A 73 8.25 13.92 4.90
C ILE A 73 7.25 14.31 3.81
N GLY A 74 6.69 15.52 3.91
CA GLY A 74 5.83 16.09 2.86
C GLY A 74 6.64 16.91 1.85
N VAL A 75 6.45 16.65 0.56
CA VAL A 75 7.01 17.47 -0.53
C VAL A 75 5.85 18.17 -1.25
N TYR A 76 5.84 19.50 -1.24
CA TYR A 76 4.76 20.30 -1.81
C TYR A 76 5.30 21.38 -2.76
N GLY A 77 4.47 21.83 -3.70
CA GLY A 77 4.82 22.84 -4.70
C GLY A 77 3.74 22.97 -5.78
N MET A 78 3.95 23.90 -6.72
CA MET A 78 3.05 24.12 -7.84
C MET A 78 2.95 22.86 -8.73
N PRO A 79 1.79 22.58 -9.35
CA PRO A 79 1.68 21.54 -10.35
C PRO A 79 2.76 21.68 -11.44
N GLY A 80 3.36 20.57 -11.86
CA GLY A 80 4.41 20.57 -12.89
C GLY A 80 5.84 20.83 -12.39
N PHE A 81 6.05 21.15 -11.11
CA PHE A 81 7.41 21.31 -10.55
C PHE A 81 8.22 20.00 -10.43
N GLY A 82 7.56 18.86 -10.62
CA GLY A 82 8.20 17.55 -10.58
C GLY A 82 8.33 16.96 -9.18
N ASN A 83 7.44 17.31 -8.24
CA ASN A 83 7.44 16.71 -6.89
C ASN A 83 7.39 15.18 -6.95
N THR A 84 6.50 14.62 -7.75
CA THR A 84 6.42 13.16 -7.99
C THR A 84 7.67 12.62 -8.68
N THR A 85 8.28 13.40 -9.57
CA THR A 85 9.55 13.03 -10.24
C THR A 85 10.69 12.91 -9.23
N ILE A 86 10.81 13.84 -8.28
CA ILE A 86 11.81 13.78 -7.21
C ILE A 86 11.60 12.50 -6.38
N ALA A 87 10.36 12.20 -5.99
CA ALA A 87 10.05 10.98 -5.23
C ALA A 87 10.43 9.71 -6.02
N ASN A 88 10.07 9.64 -7.31
CA ASN A 88 10.43 8.53 -8.21
C ASN A 88 11.94 8.31 -8.32
N GLU A 89 12.71 9.38 -8.52
CA GLU A 89 14.17 9.27 -8.68
C GLU A 89 14.85 8.81 -7.39
N MET A 90 14.33 9.23 -6.23
CA MET A 90 14.88 8.88 -4.92
C MET A 90 14.69 7.42 -4.52
N VAL A 91 13.70 6.71 -5.08
CA VAL A 91 13.42 5.29 -4.74
C VAL A 91 14.68 4.43 -4.86
N ASN A 92 15.43 4.58 -5.95
CA ASN A 92 16.65 3.80 -6.17
C ASN A 92 17.80 4.31 -5.29
N GLU A 93 17.91 5.63 -5.09
CA GLU A 93 18.95 6.21 -4.24
C GLU A 93 18.85 5.66 -2.80
N VAL A 94 17.66 5.64 -2.20
CA VAL A 94 17.47 5.17 -0.82
C VAL A 94 17.63 3.65 -0.69
N LYS A 95 17.35 2.88 -1.75
CA LYS A 95 17.61 1.44 -1.82
C LYS A 95 19.11 1.14 -1.89
N VAL A 96 19.85 1.84 -2.75
CA VAL A 96 21.31 1.68 -2.89
C VAL A 96 22.03 2.09 -1.61
N GLU A 97 21.59 3.18 -0.98
CA GLU A 97 22.12 3.66 0.30
C GLU A 97 21.64 2.83 1.51
N LYS A 98 20.72 1.87 1.31
CA LYS A 98 20.15 1.00 2.35
C LYS A 98 19.58 1.77 3.54
N LEU A 99 18.88 2.88 3.29
CA LEU A 99 18.26 3.68 4.36
C LEU A 99 17.09 2.94 5.02
N PHE A 100 16.48 1.99 4.31
CA PHE A 100 15.36 1.17 4.78
C PHE A 100 15.57 -0.29 4.39
N GLU A 101 15.03 -1.20 5.20
CA GLU A 101 15.02 -2.64 4.89
C GLU A 101 14.13 -2.96 3.68
N GLU A 102 13.00 -2.26 3.58
CA GLU A 102 12.05 -2.38 2.48
C GLU A 102 11.63 -0.99 1.97
N VAL A 103 11.48 -0.86 0.66
CA VAL A 103 11.04 0.37 0.00
C VAL A 103 9.96 0.02 -1.01
N ALA A 104 8.73 0.45 -0.72
CA ALA A 104 7.59 0.35 -1.61
C ALA A 104 7.30 1.71 -2.26
N PHE A 105 6.98 1.69 -3.55
CA PHE A 105 6.58 2.87 -4.31
C PHE A 105 5.52 2.45 -5.34
N ALA A 106 4.43 3.21 -5.47
CA ALA A 106 3.27 2.91 -6.31
C ALA A 106 2.92 4.08 -7.21
#